data_AF-A0A928WQ29-F1
#
_entry.id   AF-A0A928WQ29-F1
#
_cell.length_a   1.000
_cell.length_b   1.000
_cell.length_c   1.000
_cell.angle_alpha   90.00
_cell.angle_beta   90.00
_cell.angle_gamma   90.00
#
_symmetry.space_group_name_H-M   'P 1'
#
loop_
_entity.id
_entity.type
_entity.pdbx_description
1 polymer ?
#
loop_
_entity_poly.entity_id
_entity_poly.type
_entity_poly.pdbx_seq_one_letter_code
_entity_poly.pdbx_strand_id
1 'polypeptide(L)'
;MTPEQTSSQLDSPQQPFPQQTVRERVRIAISGRASTTGLVINSAIALLILLSAFFFALQTYPLPSRLRLGIELADRVILTLFTIEYIVRLWSAKRPLRFFFSLYGLIDLLAVLPFLLSSLDIRFLRLIRWLRILRLARFFEQEAWFNRMNGYESLILAKILFTLCSIVFIYSGAIYQAEHQVNAENFGTFLDAVYFSVVTMTTVGFGDITPTSELGRGLTIMMIMTGIALIPTQVGEFIQQFTKVRGSSLVVCDRCELIGHERDARYCRRCGAELPKSTEAAKVLTNEQHTDTL
;
A
#
# COMPACT_ATOMS: atom_id res chain seq x y z
N MET A 1 59.25 48.14 -1.47
CA MET A 1 58.68 47.19 -0.47
C MET A 1 57.18 47.15 -0.74
N THR A 2 56.52 46.12 -1.22
CA THR A 2 56.80 44.74 -1.64
C THR A 2 55.66 44.38 -2.61
N PRO A 3 55.89 43.55 -3.63
CA PRO A 3 54.86 43.05 -4.54
C PRO A 3 54.25 41.76 -3.99
N GLU A 4 52.97 41.49 -4.20
CA GLU A 4 52.52 40.09 -4.30
C GLU A 4 51.24 39.93 -5.12
N GLN A 5 51.38 39.09 -6.13
CA GLN A 5 50.37 38.61 -7.07
C GLN A 5 49.43 37.59 -6.40
N THR A 6 48.50 37.06 -7.19
CA THR A 6 47.77 35.79 -7.03
C THR A 6 46.39 35.97 -6.37
N SER A 7 45.25 35.71 -7.01
CA SER A 7 44.92 34.59 -7.90
C SER A 7 43.73 34.94 -8.80
N SER A 8 43.99 34.90 -10.09
CA SER A 8 43.06 34.42 -11.11
C SER A 8 42.59 33.00 -10.78
N GLN A 9 41.39 32.66 -11.27
CA GLN A 9 40.80 31.32 -11.42
C GLN A 9 39.99 30.78 -10.23
N LEU A 10 38.67 30.92 -10.35
CA LEU A 10 37.72 29.87 -9.99
C LEU A 10 36.48 29.93 -10.90
N ASP A 11 36.70 30.04 -12.21
CA ASP A 11 35.77 29.45 -13.17
C ASP A 11 36.00 27.93 -13.13
N SER A 12 35.40 27.28 -12.14
CA SER A 12 35.19 25.85 -12.20
C SER A 12 34.41 25.56 -13.48
N PRO A 13 34.90 24.72 -14.41
CA PRO A 13 34.09 24.32 -15.54
C PRO A 13 32.84 23.67 -14.94
N GLN A 14 31.67 24.28 -15.17
CA GLN A 14 30.38 23.68 -14.89
C GLN A 14 30.41 22.30 -15.55
N GLN A 15 30.62 21.26 -14.75
CA GLN A 15 30.58 19.89 -15.26
C GLN A 15 29.21 19.73 -15.93
N PRO A 16 29.15 19.36 -17.21
CA PRO A 16 27.87 19.17 -17.86
C PRO A 16 27.10 18.14 -17.04
N PHE A 17 25.88 18.49 -16.62
CA PHE A 17 25.00 17.57 -15.90
C PHE A 17 25.05 16.22 -16.63
N PRO A 18 25.42 15.12 -15.96
CA PRO A 18 25.65 13.85 -16.63
C PRO A 18 24.39 13.52 -17.43
N GLN A 19 24.53 13.40 -18.75
CA GLN A 19 23.39 13.16 -19.63
C GLN A 19 22.70 11.88 -19.16
N GLN A 20 21.51 12.04 -18.59
CA GLN A 20 20.77 10.91 -18.04
C GLN A 20 20.44 9.96 -19.19
N THR A 21 21.02 8.76 -19.15
CA THR A 21 20.69 7.69 -20.08
C THR A 21 19.18 7.40 -20.04
N VAL A 22 18.59 6.93 -21.15
CA VAL A 22 17.16 6.58 -21.22
C VAL A 22 16.76 5.63 -20.08
N ARG A 23 17.66 4.69 -19.72
CA ARG A 23 17.50 3.78 -18.59
C ARG A 23 17.39 4.49 -17.24
N GLU A 24 18.18 5.54 -17.02
CA GLU A 24 18.12 6.32 -15.78
C GLU A 24 16.85 7.17 -15.71
N ARG A 25 16.42 7.76 -16.84
CA ARG A 25 15.14 8.49 -16.91
C ARG A 25 13.95 7.58 -16.61
N VAL A 26 13.91 6.38 -17.20
CA VAL A 26 12.86 5.39 -16.95
C VAL A 26 12.87 4.92 -15.50
N ARG A 27 14.06 4.66 -14.93
CA ARG A 27 14.20 4.33 -13.51
C ARG A 27 13.67 5.45 -12.62
N ILE A 28 14.00 6.71 -12.90
CA ILE A 28 13.53 7.85 -12.11
C ILE A 28 12.01 8.03 -12.27
N ALA A 29 11.46 7.80 -13.46
CA ALA A 29 10.00 7.88 -13.67
C ALA A 29 9.22 6.79 -12.92
N ILE A 30 9.74 5.56 -12.88
CA ILE A 30 9.06 4.40 -12.28
C ILE A 30 9.38 4.27 -10.78
N SER A 31 10.65 4.39 -10.41
CA SER A 31 11.12 4.24 -9.02
C SER A 31 11.12 5.57 -8.25
N GLY A 32 10.92 6.70 -8.94
CA GLY A 32 10.88 8.01 -8.31
C GLY A 32 9.61 8.19 -7.50
N ARG A 33 9.68 7.81 -6.22
CA ARG A 33 8.68 8.05 -5.17
C ARG A 33 8.29 9.53 -4.99
N ALA A 34 8.95 10.46 -5.71
CA ALA A 34 8.74 11.89 -5.66
C ALA A 34 8.31 12.57 -6.96
N SER A 35 8.22 11.82 -8.06
CA SER A 35 7.70 12.37 -9.32
C SER A 35 6.17 12.20 -9.38
N THR A 36 5.48 13.19 -9.93
CA THR A 36 4.03 13.11 -10.22
C THR A 36 3.73 11.95 -11.19
N THR A 37 4.64 11.67 -12.11
CA THR A 37 4.56 10.52 -13.03
C THR A 37 4.57 9.18 -12.29
N GLY A 38 5.46 9.01 -11.31
CA GLY A 38 5.49 7.81 -10.47
C GLY A 38 4.20 7.63 -9.66
N LEU A 39 3.59 8.73 -9.20
CA LEU A 39 2.29 8.70 -8.51
C LEU A 39 1.20 8.12 -9.42
N VAL A 40 1.05 8.67 -10.63
CA VAL A 40 0.04 8.23 -11.60
C VAL A 40 0.24 6.78 -12.01
N ILE A 41 1.48 6.38 -12.28
CA ILE A 41 1.80 4.99 -12.66
C ILE A 41 1.43 4.03 -11.53
N ASN A 42 1.83 4.32 -10.29
CA ASN A 42 1.53 3.44 -9.16
C ASN A 42 0.02 3.37 -8.88
N SER A 43 -0.70 4.49 -8.95
CA SER A 43 -2.16 4.52 -8.81
C SER A 43 -2.87 3.74 -9.92
N ALA A 44 -2.40 3.85 -11.16
CA ALA A 44 -2.93 3.06 -12.27
C ALA A 44 -2.68 1.56 -12.07
N ILE A 45 -1.48 1.17 -11.62
CA ILE A 45 -1.14 -0.22 -11.28
C ILE A 45 -2.05 -0.74 -10.17
N ALA A 46 -2.25 0.04 -9.09
CA ALA A 46 -3.18 -0.29 -8.02
C ALA A 46 -4.60 -0.54 -8.53
N LEU A 47 -5.12 0.36 -9.36
CA LEU A 47 -6.44 0.22 -9.97
C LEU A 47 -6.55 -1.05 -10.83
N LEU A 48 -5.53 -1.34 -11.63
CA LEU A 48 -5.47 -2.56 -12.45
C LEU A 48 -5.42 -3.83 -11.59
N ILE A 49 -4.73 -3.80 -10.45
CA ILE A 49 -4.70 -4.92 -9.50
C ILE A 49 -6.10 -5.17 -8.94
N LEU A 50 -6.79 -4.12 -8.49
CA LEU A 50 -8.17 -4.21 -7.98
C LEU A 50 -9.14 -4.70 -9.05
N LEU A 51 -9.02 -4.21 -10.29
CA LEU A 51 -9.85 -4.65 -11.40
C LEU A 51 -9.60 -6.12 -11.76
N SER A 52 -8.34 -6.56 -11.75
CA SER A 52 -7.96 -7.97 -11.97
C SER A 52 -8.53 -8.88 -10.87
N ALA A 53 -8.49 -8.43 -9.61
CA ALA A 53 -9.09 -9.13 -8.47
C ALA A 53 -10.61 -9.25 -8.63
N PHE A 54 -11.28 -8.16 -9.01
CA PHE A 54 -12.72 -8.18 -9.25
C PHE A 54 -13.13 -9.15 -10.36
N PHE A 55 -12.41 -9.15 -11.48
CA PHE A 55 -12.63 -10.10 -12.58
C PHE A 55 -12.41 -11.55 -12.15
N PHE A 56 -11.41 -11.80 -11.32
CA PHE A 56 -11.18 -13.12 -10.73
C PHE A 56 -12.37 -13.60 -9.92
N ALA A 57 -12.90 -12.76 -9.02
CA ALA A 57 -14.08 -13.10 -8.22
C ALA A 57 -15.29 -13.39 -9.12
N LEU A 58 -15.54 -12.55 -10.14
CA LEU A 58 -16.63 -12.74 -11.09
C LEU A 58 -16.53 -14.06 -11.88
N GLN A 59 -15.32 -14.48 -12.24
CA GLN A 59 -15.11 -15.74 -12.99
C GLN A 59 -15.51 -16.99 -12.20
N THR A 60 -15.60 -16.91 -10.86
CA THR A 60 -16.08 -18.03 -10.03
C THR A 60 -17.60 -18.23 -10.09
N TYR A 61 -18.33 -17.29 -10.69
CA TYR A 61 -19.78 -17.40 -10.87
C TYR A 61 -20.16 -17.99 -12.24
N PRO A 62 -21.34 -18.62 -12.33
CA PRO A 62 -21.89 -19.08 -13.61
C PRO A 62 -22.34 -17.88 -14.46
N LEU A 63 -21.40 -17.26 -15.18
CA LEU A 63 -21.65 -16.12 -16.06
C LEU A 63 -22.05 -16.56 -17.48
N PRO A 64 -22.89 -15.76 -18.18
CA PRO A 64 -23.21 -16.00 -19.59
C PRO A 64 -21.96 -15.90 -20.47
N SER A 65 -21.89 -16.71 -21.54
CA SER A 65 -20.68 -16.91 -22.36
C SER A 65 -20.08 -15.61 -22.93
N ARG A 66 -20.93 -14.64 -23.31
CA ARG A 66 -20.47 -13.33 -23.83
C ARG A 66 -19.72 -12.52 -22.76
N LEU A 67 -20.24 -12.53 -21.53
CA LEU A 67 -19.63 -11.80 -20.42
C LEU A 67 -18.34 -12.50 -19.98
N ARG A 68 -18.33 -13.85 -19.94
CA ARG A 68 -17.14 -14.64 -19.65
C ARG A 68 -16.00 -14.33 -20.62
N LEU A 69 -16.27 -14.32 -21.93
CA LEU A 69 -15.28 -13.95 -22.95
C LEU A 69 -14.75 -12.52 -22.78
N GLY A 70 -15.63 -11.56 -22.48
CA GLY A 70 -15.22 -10.18 -22.23
C GLY A 70 -14.28 -10.05 -21.02
N ILE A 71 -14.60 -10.74 -19.93
CA ILE A 71 -13.78 -10.74 -18.71
C ILE A 71 -12.44 -11.46 -18.95
N GLU A 72 -12.44 -12.59 -19.67
CA GLU A 72 -11.21 -13.30 -20.04
C GLU A 72 -10.28 -12.45 -20.91
N LEU A 73 -10.84 -11.71 -21.88
CA LEU A 73 -10.08 -10.78 -22.70
C LEU A 73 -9.52 -9.63 -21.85
N ALA A 74 -10.33 -9.03 -20.99
CA ALA A 74 -9.90 -7.95 -20.11
C ALA A 74 -8.78 -8.40 -19.15
N ASP A 75 -8.91 -9.57 -18.52
CA ASP A 75 -7.87 -10.15 -17.66
C ASP A 75 -6.56 -10.41 -18.44
N ARG A 76 -6.66 -10.87 -19.69
CA ARG A 76 -5.49 -11.06 -20.57
C ARG A 76 -4.80 -9.74 -20.92
N VAL A 77 -5.56 -8.68 -21.18
CA VAL A 77 -5.01 -7.33 -21.42
C VAL A 77 -4.29 -6.82 -20.16
N ILE A 78 -4.92 -6.91 -18.99
CA ILE A 78 -4.31 -6.48 -17.72
C ILE A 78 -3.01 -7.25 -17.44
N LEU A 79 -3.03 -8.57 -17.67
CA LEU A 79 -1.85 -9.43 -17.52
C LEU A 79 -0.71 -9.03 -18.48
N THR A 80 -1.04 -8.64 -19.71
CA THR A 80 -0.05 -8.14 -20.68
C THR A 80 0.58 -6.83 -20.19
N LEU A 81 -0.23 -5.91 -19.65
CA LEU A 81 0.26 -4.66 -19.08
C LEU A 81 1.21 -4.90 -17.90
N PHE A 82 0.87 -5.83 -16.99
CA PHE A 82 1.76 -6.20 -15.89
C PHE A 82 3.05 -6.89 -16.34
N THR A 83 2.98 -7.68 -17.42
CA THR A 83 4.17 -8.29 -18.02
C THR A 83 5.13 -7.22 -18.55
N ILE A 84 4.60 -6.24 -19.29
CA ILE A 84 5.38 -5.12 -19.81
C ILE A 84 5.99 -4.32 -18.66
N GLU A 85 5.19 -4.01 -17.64
CA GLU A 85 5.61 -3.27 -16.46
C GLU A 85 6.73 -3.98 -15.70
N TYR A 86 6.63 -5.30 -15.48
CA TYR A 86 7.70 -6.10 -14.89
C TYR A 86 9.00 -6.08 -15.72
N ILE A 87 8.90 -6.24 -17.04
CA ILE A 87 10.07 -6.21 -17.94
C ILE A 87 10.76 -4.84 -17.87
N VAL A 88 9.99 -3.75 -17.89
CA VAL A 88 10.54 -2.38 -17.80
C VAL A 88 11.19 -2.16 -16.42
N ARG A 89 10.60 -2.63 -15.32
CA ARG A 89 11.20 -2.59 -13.98
C ARG A 89 12.51 -3.39 -13.93
N LEU A 90 12.54 -4.60 -14.48
CA LEU A 90 13.72 -5.47 -14.51
C LEU A 90 14.86 -4.85 -15.33
N TRP A 91 14.55 -4.29 -16.51
CA TRP A 91 15.53 -3.61 -17.37
C TRP A 91 16.07 -2.33 -16.75
N SER A 92 15.21 -1.53 -16.13
CA SER A 92 15.59 -0.27 -15.49
C SER A 92 16.32 -0.46 -14.15
N ALA A 93 16.22 -1.61 -13.48
CA ALA A 93 16.88 -1.87 -12.20
C ALA A 93 18.41 -1.73 -12.27
N LYS A 94 19.05 -1.21 -11.19
CA LYS A 94 20.53 -1.08 -11.10
C LYS A 94 21.22 -2.43 -11.17
N ARG A 95 20.62 -3.44 -10.55
CA ARG A 95 21.11 -4.81 -10.45
C ARG A 95 19.95 -5.77 -10.74
N PRO A 96 19.73 -6.17 -12.00
CA PRO A 96 18.54 -6.92 -12.39
C PRO A 96 18.42 -8.27 -11.67
N LEU A 97 19.55 -8.97 -11.45
CA LEU A 97 19.57 -10.22 -10.69
C LEU A 97 19.13 -10.04 -9.23
N ARG A 98 19.55 -8.96 -8.56
CA ARG A 98 19.10 -8.69 -7.18
C ARG A 98 17.62 -8.33 -7.11
N PHE A 99 17.10 -7.65 -8.13
CA PHE A 99 15.67 -7.36 -8.22
C PHE A 99 14.87 -8.65 -8.46
N PHE A 100 15.34 -9.51 -9.36
CA PHE A 100 14.72 -10.80 -9.65
C PHE A 100 14.58 -11.68 -8.39
N PHE A 101 15.62 -11.75 -7.55
CA PHE A 101 15.59 -12.50 -6.28
C PHE A 101 15.02 -11.72 -5.07
N SER A 102 14.44 -10.53 -5.28
CA SER A 102 13.74 -9.81 -4.22
C SER A 102 12.33 -10.38 -4.03
N LEU A 103 11.76 -10.30 -2.81
CA LEU A 103 10.41 -10.79 -2.54
C LEU A 103 9.36 -10.18 -3.49
N TYR A 104 9.41 -8.86 -3.70
CA TYR A 104 8.49 -8.17 -4.62
C TYR A 104 8.72 -8.53 -6.09
N GLY A 105 9.99 -8.64 -6.51
CA GLY A 105 10.33 -9.08 -7.87
C GLY A 105 9.91 -10.53 -8.15
N LEU A 106 9.94 -11.39 -7.12
CA LEU A 106 9.45 -12.77 -7.21
C LEU A 106 7.92 -12.82 -7.27
N ILE A 107 7.22 -12.02 -6.47
CA ILE A 107 5.75 -11.89 -6.53
C ILE A 107 5.32 -11.43 -7.94
N ASP A 108 6.01 -10.43 -8.51
CA ASP A 108 5.73 -9.94 -9.88
C ASP A 108 5.98 -11.01 -10.93
N LEU A 109 7.08 -11.74 -10.79
CA LEU A 109 7.40 -12.84 -11.68
C LEU A 109 6.32 -13.92 -11.61
N LEU A 110 5.92 -14.35 -10.41
CA LEU A 110 4.87 -15.35 -10.20
C LEU A 110 3.52 -14.90 -10.78
N ALA A 111 3.20 -13.61 -10.67
CA ALA A 111 1.99 -13.02 -11.21
C ALA A 111 1.91 -13.03 -12.74
N VAL A 112 3.07 -12.92 -13.41
CA VAL A 112 3.24 -12.86 -14.87
C VAL A 112 3.53 -14.24 -15.47
N LEU A 113 4.11 -15.15 -14.69
CA LEU A 113 4.46 -16.52 -15.09
C LEU A 113 3.37 -17.27 -15.87
N PRO A 114 2.08 -17.24 -15.46
CA PRO A 114 1.06 -18.00 -16.19
C PRO A 114 0.81 -17.47 -17.62
N PHE A 115 1.14 -16.21 -17.92
CA PHE A 115 1.13 -15.70 -19.29
C PHE A 115 2.27 -16.30 -20.10
N LEU A 116 3.48 -16.24 -19.55
CA LEU A 116 4.71 -16.64 -20.22
C LEU A 116 4.71 -18.14 -20.56
N LEU A 117 4.11 -18.95 -19.69
CA LEU A 117 4.08 -20.40 -19.82
C LEU A 117 2.79 -20.92 -20.46
N SER A 118 1.89 -20.04 -20.92
CA SER A 118 0.57 -20.43 -21.46
C SER A 118 0.62 -21.39 -22.65
N SER A 119 1.77 -21.53 -23.31
CA SER A 119 1.97 -22.44 -24.45
C SER A 119 2.35 -23.88 -24.05
N LEU A 120 2.70 -24.12 -22.78
CA LEU A 120 3.02 -25.45 -22.28
C LEU A 120 1.76 -26.02 -21.61
N ASP A 121 1.25 -27.17 -22.04
CA ASP A 121 0.04 -27.75 -21.47
C ASP A 121 0.40 -28.77 -20.37
N ILE A 122 0.92 -28.25 -19.25
CA ILE A 122 1.28 -29.06 -18.07
C ILE A 122 0.27 -28.83 -16.95
N ARG A 123 -0.17 -29.92 -16.30
CA ARG A 123 -1.14 -29.90 -15.19
C ARG A 123 -0.75 -28.93 -14.06
N PHE A 124 0.56 -28.75 -13.83
CA PHE A 124 1.11 -27.78 -12.88
C PHE A 124 0.84 -26.31 -13.23
N LEU A 125 0.72 -25.95 -14.52
CA LEU A 125 0.43 -24.58 -14.93
C LEU A 125 -0.99 -24.14 -14.61
N ARG A 126 -1.90 -25.11 -14.40
CA ARG A 126 -3.22 -24.80 -13.87
C ARG A 126 -3.10 -24.11 -12.52
N LEU A 127 -2.25 -24.60 -11.60
CA LEU A 127 -2.01 -24.00 -10.28
C LEU A 127 -1.37 -22.61 -10.39
N ILE A 128 -0.42 -22.44 -11.31
CA ILE A 128 0.27 -21.15 -11.54
C ILE A 128 -0.71 -20.06 -12.02
N ARG A 129 -1.75 -20.45 -12.77
CA ARG A 129 -2.81 -19.53 -13.20
C ARG A 129 -3.52 -18.86 -12.02
N TRP A 130 -3.56 -19.49 -10.85
CA TRP A 130 -4.24 -18.96 -9.66
C TRP A 130 -3.30 -18.16 -8.77
N LEU A 131 -1.97 -18.28 -8.92
CA LEU A 131 -0.97 -17.42 -8.27
C LEU A 131 -1.08 -15.94 -8.69
N ARG A 132 -1.89 -15.63 -9.71
CA ARG A 132 -2.27 -14.26 -10.07
C ARG A 132 -2.90 -13.51 -8.90
N ILE A 133 -3.53 -14.20 -7.95
CA ILE A 133 -4.05 -13.59 -6.72
C ILE A 133 -2.96 -12.87 -5.92
N LEU A 134 -1.71 -13.37 -5.99
CA LEU A 134 -0.55 -12.78 -5.31
C LEU A 134 -0.22 -11.37 -5.83
N ARG A 135 -0.79 -10.94 -6.97
CA ARG A 135 -0.68 -9.54 -7.44
C ARG A 135 -1.19 -8.54 -6.42
N LEU A 136 -2.15 -8.89 -5.58
CA LEU A 136 -2.62 -8.02 -4.50
C LEU A 136 -1.55 -7.80 -3.44
N ALA A 137 -0.59 -8.73 -3.29
CA ALA A 137 0.53 -8.55 -2.39
C ALA A 137 1.47 -7.39 -2.83
N ARG A 138 1.42 -6.98 -4.11
CA ARG A 138 2.10 -5.75 -4.54
C ARG A 138 1.55 -4.49 -3.92
N PHE A 139 0.30 -4.49 -3.47
CA PHE A 139 -0.30 -3.30 -2.91
C PHE A 139 0.42 -2.87 -1.62
N PHE A 140 1.00 -3.81 -0.87
CA PHE A 140 1.85 -3.53 0.29
C PHE A 140 3.15 -2.79 -0.07
N GLU A 141 3.69 -2.99 -1.28
CA GLU A 141 4.84 -2.19 -1.77
C GLU A 141 4.45 -0.70 -1.93
N GLN A 142 3.15 -0.41 -2.08
CA GLN A 142 2.61 0.94 -2.27
C GLN A 142 2.29 1.67 -0.95
N GLU A 143 2.59 1.11 0.22
CA GLU A 143 2.41 1.82 1.50
C GLU A 143 3.20 3.14 1.55
N ALA A 144 4.35 3.21 0.86
CA ALA A 144 5.12 4.44 0.69
C ALA A 144 4.40 5.53 -0.13
N TRP A 145 3.51 5.16 -1.06
CA TRP A 145 2.66 6.09 -1.81
C TRP A 145 1.56 6.67 -0.90
N PHE A 146 0.92 5.81 -0.11
CA PHE A 146 -0.09 6.22 0.86
C PHE A 146 0.46 7.18 1.93
N ASN A 147 1.69 6.98 2.38
CA ASN A 147 2.34 7.87 3.35
C ASN A 147 2.65 9.27 2.80
N ARG A 148 2.69 9.44 1.47
CA ARG A 148 2.94 10.73 0.82
C ARG A 148 1.67 11.53 0.54
N MET A 149 0.53 10.86 0.35
CA MET A 149 -0.78 11.54 0.27
C MET A 149 -1.25 12.12 1.62
N ASN A 150 -0.35 12.30 2.57
CA ASN A 150 -0.54 12.96 3.87
C ASN A 150 -0.84 14.46 3.72
N GLY A 151 -1.99 14.78 3.13
CA GLY A 151 -2.70 16.04 3.30
C GLY A 151 -3.98 15.89 4.13
N TYR A 152 -4.47 14.66 4.36
CA TYR A 152 -5.75 14.42 5.04
C TYR A 152 -5.66 13.24 6.01
N GLU A 153 -5.80 13.55 7.29
CA GLU A 153 -5.82 12.56 8.39
C GLU A 153 -6.99 11.57 8.32
N SER A 154 -7.96 11.80 7.43
CA SER A 154 -9.12 10.93 7.18
C SER A 154 -8.79 9.63 6.41
N LEU A 155 -7.57 9.46 5.90
CA LEU A 155 -7.22 8.33 5.04
C LEU A 155 -6.51 7.16 5.73
N ILE A 156 -6.17 7.25 7.02
CA ILE A 156 -5.51 6.13 7.72
C ILE A 156 -6.47 4.95 7.92
N LEU A 157 -7.72 5.20 8.30
CA LEU A 157 -8.70 4.13 8.41
C LEU A 157 -8.90 3.41 7.07
N ALA A 158 -8.90 4.16 5.96
CA ALA A 158 -8.97 3.61 4.62
C ALA A 158 -7.75 2.72 4.29
N LYS A 159 -6.53 3.11 4.70
CA LYS A 159 -5.31 2.29 4.54
C LYS A 159 -5.41 0.97 5.30
N ILE A 160 -5.89 1.02 6.55
CA ILE A 160 -6.03 -0.17 7.41
C ILE A 160 -7.07 -1.12 6.83
N LEU A 161 -8.25 -0.60 6.51
CA LEU A 161 -9.32 -1.39 5.93
C LEU A 161 -8.88 -2.01 4.60
N PHE A 162 -8.18 -1.23 3.76
CA PHE A 162 -7.67 -1.73 2.49
C PHE A 162 -6.66 -2.86 2.68
N THR A 163 -5.70 -2.68 3.59
CA THR A 163 -4.69 -3.70 3.92
C THR A 163 -5.37 -4.98 4.40
N LEU A 164 -6.31 -4.85 5.33
CA LEU A 164 -7.11 -5.96 5.85
C LEU A 164 -7.85 -6.69 4.72
N CYS A 165 -8.59 -5.96 3.88
CA CYS A 165 -9.29 -6.51 2.73
C CYS A 165 -8.35 -7.22 1.75
N SER A 166 -7.13 -6.71 1.56
CA SER A 166 -6.12 -7.33 0.69
C SER A 166 -5.63 -8.66 1.25
N ILE A 167 -5.34 -8.73 2.55
CA ILE A 167 -4.94 -9.98 3.22
C ILE A 167 -6.06 -11.02 3.07
N VAL A 168 -7.30 -10.63 3.42
CA VAL A 168 -8.48 -11.49 3.28
C VAL A 168 -8.57 -12.00 1.86
N PHE A 169 -8.58 -11.13 0.86
CA PHE A 169 -8.75 -11.51 -0.54
C PHE A 169 -7.67 -12.48 -1.04
N ILE A 170 -6.39 -12.25 -0.67
CA ILE A 170 -5.27 -13.11 -1.05
C ILE A 170 -5.45 -14.52 -0.49
N TYR A 171 -5.70 -14.62 0.82
CA TYR A 171 -5.86 -15.91 1.48
C TYR A 171 -7.15 -16.61 1.08
N SER A 172 -8.26 -15.89 0.87
CA SER A 172 -9.50 -16.45 0.33
C SER A 172 -9.28 -17.08 -1.03
N GLY A 173 -8.54 -16.43 -1.94
CA GLY A 173 -8.24 -17.01 -3.25
C GLY A 173 -7.36 -18.25 -3.15
N ALA A 174 -6.37 -18.24 -2.26
CA ALA A 174 -5.51 -19.39 -2.02
C ALA A 174 -6.27 -20.58 -1.40
N ILE A 175 -7.12 -20.32 -0.39
CA ILE A 175 -7.93 -21.33 0.29
C ILE A 175 -9.00 -21.88 -0.65
N TYR A 176 -9.71 -21.01 -1.39
CA TYR A 176 -10.64 -21.44 -2.43
C TYR A 176 -9.96 -22.40 -3.40
N GLN A 177 -8.73 -22.09 -3.84
CA GLN A 177 -8.02 -22.96 -4.76
C GLN A 177 -7.64 -24.33 -4.16
N ALA A 178 -7.31 -24.35 -2.87
CA ALA A 178 -6.97 -25.56 -2.14
C ALA A 178 -8.22 -26.45 -1.92
N GLU A 179 -9.34 -25.83 -1.58
CA GLU A 179 -10.54 -26.50 -1.10
C GLU A 179 -11.56 -26.76 -2.20
N HIS A 180 -11.70 -25.92 -3.22
CA HIS A 180 -12.78 -26.03 -4.21
C HIS A 180 -12.81 -27.39 -4.94
N GLN A 181 -11.66 -28.07 -5.10
CA GLN A 181 -11.61 -29.39 -5.71
C GLN A 181 -11.97 -30.54 -4.75
N VAL A 182 -11.79 -30.35 -3.45
CA VAL A 182 -11.93 -31.40 -2.42
C VAL A 182 -13.22 -31.23 -1.61
N ASN A 183 -13.65 -29.98 -1.43
CA ASN A 183 -14.74 -29.52 -0.58
C ASN A 183 -15.59 -28.48 -1.32
N ALA A 184 -16.09 -28.87 -2.50
CA ALA A 184 -16.90 -28.00 -3.34
C ALA A 184 -18.23 -27.59 -2.70
N GLU A 185 -18.74 -28.38 -1.74
CA GLU A 185 -19.98 -28.08 -1.01
C GLU A 185 -19.83 -26.84 -0.13
N ASN A 186 -18.73 -26.72 0.60
CA ASN A 186 -18.48 -25.56 1.48
C ASN A 186 -17.73 -24.42 0.77
N PHE A 187 -16.93 -24.71 -0.25
CA PHE A 187 -16.14 -23.74 -1.02
C PHE A 187 -16.58 -23.72 -2.49
N GLY A 188 -17.87 -23.49 -2.75
CA GLY A 188 -18.42 -23.47 -4.11
C GLY A 188 -18.00 -22.25 -4.91
N THR A 189 -18.05 -21.07 -4.30
CA THR A 189 -17.70 -19.79 -4.92
C THR A 189 -16.56 -19.09 -4.18
N PHE A 190 -15.95 -18.09 -4.83
CA PHE A 190 -14.93 -17.27 -4.16
C PHE A 190 -15.47 -16.55 -2.92
N LEU A 191 -16.75 -16.14 -2.93
CA LEU A 191 -17.34 -15.44 -1.78
C LEU A 191 -17.48 -16.34 -0.56
N ASP A 192 -17.65 -17.65 -0.72
CA ASP A 192 -17.68 -18.59 0.41
C ASP A 192 -16.31 -18.64 1.10
N ALA A 193 -15.22 -18.61 0.32
CA ALA A 193 -13.87 -18.52 0.85
C ALA A 193 -13.58 -17.15 1.50
N VAL A 194 -14.14 -16.06 0.96
CA VAL A 194 -14.08 -14.72 1.58
C VAL A 194 -14.81 -14.72 2.91
N TYR A 195 -16.03 -15.26 2.94
CA TYR A 195 -16.80 -15.39 4.17
C TYR A 195 -16.02 -16.16 5.23
N PHE A 196 -15.48 -17.34 4.89
CA PHE A 196 -14.62 -18.13 5.79
C PHE A 196 -13.42 -17.32 6.30
N SER A 197 -12.72 -16.62 5.40
CA SER A 197 -11.53 -15.84 5.73
C SER A 197 -11.85 -14.67 6.65
N VAL A 198 -12.95 -13.95 6.39
CA VAL A 198 -13.42 -12.86 7.25
C VAL A 198 -13.78 -13.40 8.64
N VAL A 199 -14.65 -14.41 8.74
CA VAL A 199 -15.10 -14.99 10.01
C VAL A 199 -13.93 -15.52 10.85
N THR A 200 -12.94 -16.13 10.20
CA THR A 200 -11.74 -16.67 10.85
C THR A 200 -10.80 -15.55 11.29
N MET A 201 -10.53 -14.57 10.42
CA MET A 201 -9.60 -13.49 10.69
C MET A 201 -10.14 -12.48 11.71
N THR A 202 -11.46 -12.27 11.76
CA THR A 202 -12.13 -11.50 12.81
C THR A 202 -12.31 -12.30 14.11
N THR A 203 -11.82 -13.54 14.17
CA THR A 203 -11.92 -14.44 15.34
C THR A 203 -13.36 -14.73 15.78
N VAL A 204 -14.35 -14.55 14.88
CA VAL A 204 -15.76 -14.87 15.14
C VAL A 204 -15.94 -16.38 15.15
N GLY A 205 -15.39 -17.08 14.16
CA GLY A 205 -15.26 -18.53 14.16
C GLY A 205 -16.57 -19.30 14.27
N PHE A 206 -17.57 -19.00 13.43
CA PHE A 206 -18.85 -19.74 13.43
C PHE A 206 -18.70 -21.25 13.25
N GLY A 207 -17.65 -21.70 12.55
CA GLY A 207 -17.35 -23.11 12.34
C GLY A 207 -18.27 -23.82 11.35
N ASP A 208 -19.09 -23.06 10.61
CA ASP A 208 -19.99 -23.52 9.56
C ASP A 208 -19.26 -23.92 8.28
N ILE A 209 -18.22 -23.17 7.90
CA ILE A 209 -17.32 -23.50 6.79
C ILE A 209 -15.92 -23.72 7.36
N THR A 210 -15.31 -24.86 7.03
CA THR A 210 -13.93 -25.18 7.43
C THR A 210 -13.18 -25.93 6.33
N PRO A 211 -11.87 -25.68 6.17
CA PRO A 211 -11.03 -26.39 5.21
C PRO A 211 -10.79 -27.83 5.66
N THR A 212 -10.99 -28.77 4.75
CA THR A 212 -10.75 -30.21 4.98
C THR A 212 -9.40 -30.65 4.46
N SER A 213 -8.82 -29.94 3.49
CA SER A 213 -7.51 -30.27 2.93
C SER A 213 -6.36 -29.82 3.84
N GLU A 214 -5.27 -30.58 3.85
CA GLU A 214 -4.04 -30.22 4.57
C GLU A 214 -3.46 -28.89 4.08
N LEU A 215 -3.55 -28.62 2.78
CA LEU A 215 -3.08 -27.36 2.20
C LEU A 215 -3.95 -26.18 2.64
N GLY A 216 -5.28 -26.33 2.63
CA GLY A 216 -6.21 -25.29 3.10
C GLY A 216 -6.06 -24.99 4.59
N ARG A 217 -5.82 -26.01 5.41
CA ARG A 217 -5.47 -25.85 6.84
C ARG A 217 -4.15 -25.09 7.02
N GLY A 218 -3.10 -25.48 6.28
CA GLY A 218 -1.81 -24.78 6.31
C GLY A 218 -1.93 -23.31 5.91
N LEU A 219 -2.69 -23.00 4.85
CA LEU A 219 -2.97 -21.62 4.44
C LEU A 219 -3.75 -20.83 5.50
N THR A 220 -4.68 -21.47 6.19
CA THR A 220 -5.45 -20.84 7.28
C THR A 220 -4.54 -20.46 8.45
N ILE A 221 -3.60 -21.34 8.84
CA ILE A 221 -2.61 -21.04 9.89
C ILE A 221 -1.75 -19.82 9.48
N MET A 222 -1.26 -19.81 8.24
CA MET A 222 -0.46 -18.70 7.71
C MET A 222 -1.25 -17.38 7.67
N MET A 223 -2.54 -17.44 7.30
CA MET A 223 -3.45 -16.29 7.32
C MET A 223 -3.58 -15.70 8.73
N ILE A 224 -3.85 -16.55 9.73
CA ILE A 224 -3.99 -16.12 11.13
C ILE A 224 -2.70 -15.50 11.63
N MET A 225 -1.54 -16.13 11.36
CA MET A 225 -0.23 -15.60 11.74
C MET A 225 0.04 -14.23 11.10
N THR A 226 -0.31 -14.07 9.83
CA THR A 226 -0.17 -12.80 9.11
C THR A 226 -1.08 -11.72 9.72
N GLY A 227 -2.32 -12.06 10.05
CA GLY A 227 -3.26 -11.15 10.72
C GLY A 227 -2.76 -10.68 12.08
N ILE A 228 -2.27 -11.61 12.91
CA ILE A 228 -1.71 -11.29 14.23
C ILE A 228 -0.45 -10.42 14.12
N ALA A 229 0.38 -10.62 13.10
CA ALA A 229 1.60 -9.83 12.91
C ALA A 229 1.33 -8.40 12.40
N LEU A 230 0.37 -8.22 11.49
CA LEU A 230 0.18 -6.93 10.78
C LEU A 230 -0.94 -6.05 11.35
N ILE A 231 -2.02 -6.63 11.88
CA ILE A 231 -3.16 -5.82 12.36
C ILE A 231 -2.74 -4.94 13.55
N PRO A 232 -2.04 -5.45 14.59
CA PRO A 232 -1.66 -4.63 15.73
C PRO A 232 -0.73 -3.48 15.38
N THR A 233 0.19 -3.67 14.43
CA THR A 233 1.12 -2.60 14.01
C THR A 233 0.38 -1.45 13.37
N GLN A 234 -0.57 -1.75 12.47
CA GLN A 234 -1.37 -0.74 11.81
C GLN A 234 -2.35 -0.02 12.77
N VAL A 235 -2.97 -0.76 13.68
CA VAL A 235 -3.82 -0.17 14.74
C VAL A 235 -2.99 0.75 15.65
N GLY A 236 -1.77 0.36 16.00
CA GLY A 236 -0.85 1.17 16.79
C GLY A 236 -0.52 2.51 16.13
N GLU A 237 -0.23 2.52 14.84
CA GLU A 237 0.01 3.75 14.06
C GLU A 237 -1.24 4.66 14.04
N PHE A 238 -2.42 4.08 13.84
CA PHE A 238 -3.68 4.83 13.89
C PHE A 238 -3.95 5.45 15.25
N ILE A 239 -3.73 4.71 16.34
CA ILE A 239 -3.88 5.23 17.71
C ILE A 239 -2.93 6.41 17.93
N GLN A 240 -1.64 6.27 17.57
CA GLN A 240 -0.66 7.35 17.74
C GLN A 240 -1.07 8.61 16.99
N GLN A 241 -1.50 8.49 15.73
CA GLN A 241 -1.98 9.62 14.96
C GLN A 241 -3.24 10.23 15.57
N PHE A 242 -4.24 9.42 15.92
CA PHE A 242 -5.47 9.89 16.55
C PHE A 242 -5.21 10.63 17.86
N THR A 243 -4.26 10.14 18.68
CA THR A 243 -3.83 10.83 19.91
C THR A 243 -3.11 12.14 19.63
N LYS A 244 -2.33 12.26 18.54
CA LYS A 244 -1.67 13.51 18.14
C LYS A 244 -2.68 14.60 17.75
N VAL A 245 -3.73 14.24 17.01
CA VAL A 245 -4.82 15.15 16.63
C VAL A 245 -5.57 15.65 17.85
N ARG A 246 -5.86 14.73 18.79
CA ARG A 246 -6.65 15.05 19.98
C ARG A 246 -5.81 15.70 21.09
N GLY A 247 -4.49 15.51 21.10
CA GLY A 247 -3.56 16.11 22.08
C GLY A 247 -3.14 17.55 21.76
N SER A 248 -3.34 18.00 20.52
CA SER A 248 -2.95 19.34 20.07
C SER A 248 -4.07 20.36 20.30
N SER A 249 -4.30 20.82 21.53
CA SER A 249 -4.87 22.17 21.67
C SER A 249 -3.71 23.14 21.55
N LEU A 250 -3.75 24.05 20.58
CA LEU A 250 -2.71 25.05 20.41
C LEU A 250 -2.81 26.08 21.56
N VAL A 251 -2.30 25.74 22.74
CA VAL A 251 -2.07 26.72 23.80
C VAL A 251 -0.91 27.58 23.32
N VAL A 252 -1.16 28.89 23.23
CA VAL A 252 -0.15 29.90 22.87
C VAL A 252 0.52 30.36 24.16
N CYS A 253 1.84 30.51 24.12
CA CYS A 253 2.56 31.13 25.23
C CYS A 253 2.52 32.65 25.13
N ASP A 254 1.93 33.33 26.11
CA ASP A 254 1.83 34.81 26.13
C ASP A 254 3.19 35.53 26.20
N ARG A 255 4.26 34.82 26.61
CA ARG A 255 5.59 35.43 26.80
C ARG A 255 6.48 35.36 25.57
N CYS A 256 6.37 34.28 24.79
CA CYS A 256 7.27 34.02 23.65
C CYS A 256 6.55 33.62 22.38
N GLU A 257 5.22 33.69 22.40
CA GLU A 257 4.30 33.42 21.27
C GLU A 257 4.49 32.05 20.64
N LEU A 258 5.13 31.12 21.36
CA LEU A 258 5.32 29.77 20.87
C LEU A 258 3.97 29.04 20.86
N ILE A 259 3.64 28.50 19.70
CA ILE A 259 2.41 27.76 19.45
C ILE A 259 2.70 26.24 19.50
N GLY A 260 1.69 25.46 19.89
CA GLY A 260 1.75 23.99 19.83
C GLY A 260 2.30 23.33 21.08
N HIS A 261 1.86 23.80 22.25
CA HIS A 261 2.04 23.09 23.52
C HIS A 261 0.98 21.97 23.68
N GLU A 262 1.32 20.92 24.43
CA GLU A 262 0.38 19.84 24.77
C GLU A 262 -0.72 20.36 25.73
N ARG A 263 -1.90 19.74 25.71
CA ARG A 263 -3.08 20.15 26.52
C ARG A 263 -2.81 20.25 28.02
N ASP A 264 -1.90 19.43 28.53
CA ASP A 264 -1.54 19.28 29.93
C ASP A 264 -0.21 19.97 30.28
N ALA A 265 0.41 20.66 29.32
CA ALA A 265 1.61 21.44 29.56
C ALA A 265 1.32 22.60 30.53
N ARG A 266 1.93 22.57 31.72
CA ARG A 266 1.87 23.69 32.68
C ARG A 266 2.88 24.79 32.38
N TYR A 267 3.96 24.46 31.68
CA TYR A 267 5.06 25.38 31.39
C TYR A 267 5.45 25.36 29.91
N CYS A 268 5.86 26.51 29.39
CA CYS A 268 6.35 26.64 28.03
C CYS A 268 7.69 25.92 27.84
N ARG A 269 7.75 25.00 26.88
CA ARG A 269 8.99 24.25 26.51
C ARG A 269 10.18 25.10 26.06
N ARG A 270 9.99 26.37 25.70
CA ARG A 270 11.06 27.27 25.23
C ARG A 270 11.51 28.25 26.30
N CYS A 271 10.57 28.93 26.97
CA CYS A 271 10.88 30.01 27.91
C CYS A 271 10.59 29.69 29.37
N GLY A 272 9.98 28.54 29.68
CA GLY A 272 9.64 28.11 31.04
C GLY A 272 8.51 28.88 31.71
N ALA A 273 7.83 29.79 31.01
CA ALA A 273 6.69 30.53 31.56
C ALA A 273 5.48 29.61 31.81
N GLU A 274 4.71 29.88 32.86
CA GLU A 274 3.47 29.15 33.13
C GLU A 274 2.45 29.45 32.02
N LEU A 275 1.78 28.41 31.52
CA LEU A 275 0.80 28.51 30.44
C LEU A 275 -0.61 28.75 31.01
N PRO A 276 -1.47 29.51 30.31
CA PRO A 276 -2.85 29.73 30.73
C PRO A 276 -3.63 28.40 30.77
N LYS A 277 -4.42 28.19 31.83
CA LYS A 277 -5.21 26.96 32.00
C LYS A 277 -6.25 26.88 30.87
N SER A 278 -6.46 25.69 30.31
CA SER A 278 -7.24 25.45 29.08
C SER A 278 -8.68 26.02 29.09
N THR A 279 -9.24 26.31 30.27
CA THR A 279 -10.55 26.96 30.45
C THR A 279 -10.56 28.46 30.08
N GLU A 280 -9.41 29.14 30.08
CA GLU A 280 -9.27 30.56 29.71
C GLU A 280 -8.91 30.77 28.24
N ALA A 281 -8.17 29.85 27.62
CA ALA A 281 -7.82 29.93 26.19
C ALA A 281 -9.05 29.92 25.26
N ALA A 282 -10.13 29.25 25.67
CA ALA A 282 -11.40 29.28 24.95
C ALA A 282 -12.10 30.66 25.01
N LYS A 283 -11.87 31.45 26.06
CA LYS A 283 -12.43 32.81 26.19
C LYS A 283 -11.70 33.82 25.31
N VAL A 284 -10.39 33.67 25.11
CA VAL A 284 -9.58 34.60 24.30
C VAL A 284 -9.98 34.53 22.82
N LEU A 285 -10.19 33.32 22.28
CA LEU A 285 -10.62 33.14 20.88
C LEU A 285 -12.06 33.62 20.61
N THR A 286 -12.93 33.64 21.63
CA THR A 286 -14.26 34.25 21.51
C THR A 286 -14.26 35.76 21.69
N ASN A 287 -13.26 36.35 22.36
CA ASN A 287 -13.23 37.79 22.61
C ASN A 287 -12.58 38.59 21.46
N GLU A 288 -11.67 37.99 20.68
CA GLU A 288 -11.13 38.64 19.48
C GLU A 288 -12.15 38.70 18.33
N GLN A 289 -13.15 37.80 18.29
CA GLN A 289 -14.24 37.91 17.30
C GLN A 289 -15.27 39.00 17.62
N HIS A 290 -15.18 39.67 18.77
CA HIS A 290 -16.15 40.71 19.16
C HIS A 290 -15.60 42.13 19.17
N THR A 291 -14.32 42.33 18.81
CA THR A 291 -13.70 43.67 18.76
C THR A 291 -13.53 44.25 17.36
N ASP A 292 -13.96 43.54 16.30
CA ASP A 292 -13.92 44.01 14.90
C ASP A 292 -15.28 44.47 14.34
N THR A 293 -16.31 44.58 15.18
CA THR A 293 -17.59 45.21 14.80
C THR A 293 -18.10 46.12 15.90
N LEU A 294 -17.55 47.35 15.97
CA LEU A 294 -18.25 48.64 16.15
C LEU A 294 -17.26 49.77 16.46
#